data_AF-A0A534E048-F1
#
_entry.id   AF-A0A534E048-F1
#
_cell.length_a   1.000
_cell.length_b   1.000
_cell.length_c   1.000
_cell.angle_alpha   90.00
_cell.angle_beta   90.00
_cell.angle_gamma   90.00
#
_symmetry.space_group_name_H-M   'P 1'
#
loop_
_entity.id
_entity.type
_entity.pdbx_description
1 polymer ?
#
loop_
_entity_poly.entity_id
_entity_poly.type
_entity_poly.pdbx_seq_one_letter_code
_entity_poly.pdbx_strand_id
1 'polypeptide(L)'
;MSMSNRARRMALHHLRHRADAQLNLIPLIDILSVMVAFLLVYSTEVEVIQNAKGIEIPQSIAETAPKQSVVVMITKTDLFVQGELIATVDQIRTGTTRFVEPLRAALKRPMLVGKEVSERDIAQREITILADKSL
;
A
#
# COMPACT_ATOMS: atom_id res chain seq x y z
N MET A 1 10.48 67.87 15.91
CA MET A 1 11.76 67.32 15.39
C MET A 1 11.67 67.29 13.87
N SER A 2 12.48 68.10 13.17
CA SER A 2 12.45 68.19 11.70
C SER A 2 13.23 67.02 11.09
N MET A 3 12.56 66.20 10.28
CA MET A 3 13.21 65.07 9.59
C MET A 3 14.16 65.60 8.53
N SER A 4 15.40 65.08 8.50
CA SER A 4 16.38 65.48 7.49
C SER A 4 15.92 65.08 6.08
N ASN A 5 16.29 65.85 5.07
CA ASN A 5 15.95 65.56 3.66
C ASN A 5 16.46 64.18 3.21
N ARG A 6 17.52 63.66 3.84
CA ARG A 6 18.00 62.28 3.62
C ARG A 6 17.07 61.25 4.25
N ALA A 7 16.64 61.46 5.49
CA ALA A 7 15.67 60.58 6.16
C ALA A 7 14.34 60.53 5.41
N ARG A 8 13.86 61.68 4.89
CA ARG A 8 12.66 61.74 4.05
C ARG A 8 12.82 60.94 2.75
N ARG A 9 13.98 61.04 2.07
CA ARG A 9 14.27 60.24 0.87
C ARG A 9 14.34 58.74 1.17
N MET A 10 15.00 58.35 2.26
CA MET A 10 15.07 56.94 2.68
C MET A 10 13.69 56.38 3.02
N ALA A 11 12.85 57.13 3.73
CA ALA A 11 11.48 56.72 4.04
C ALA A 11 10.63 56.54 2.77
N LEU A 12 10.73 57.47 1.81
CA LEU A 12 10.02 57.38 0.53
C LEU A 12 10.50 56.21 -0.34
N HIS A 13 11.80 55.94 -0.34
CA HIS A 13 12.37 54.77 -1.00
C HIS A 13 11.85 53.49 -0.35
N HIS A 14 11.83 53.41 0.97
CA HIS A 14 11.33 52.25 1.70
C HIS A 14 9.82 52.05 1.50
N LEU A 15 9.02 53.12 1.39
CA LEU A 15 7.59 53.05 1.06
C LEU A 15 7.36 52.52 -0.37
N ARG A 16 8.22 52.89 -1.34
CA ARG A 16 8.16 52.40 -2.72
C ARG A 16 8.66 50.97 -2.88
N HIS A 17 9.64 50.56 -2.07
CA HIS A 17 10.21 49.21 -2.07
C HIS A 17 9.64 48.30 -0.98
N ARG A 18 8.63 48.76 -0.23
CA ARG A 18 7.64 47.89 0.39
C ARG A 18 6.79 47.29 -0.73
N ALA A 19 7.45 46.46 -1.53
CA ALA A 19 6.78 45.45 -2.30
C ALA A 19 6.10 44.57 -1.26
N ASP A 20 4.79 44.74 -1.10
CA ASP A 20 3.97 43.63 -0.66
C ASP A 20 4.44 42.44 -1.48
N ALA A 21 4.99 41.44 -0.81
CA ALA A 21 5.44 40.21 -1.46
C ALA A 21 4.19 39.52 -2.00
N GLN A 22 3.69 39.98 -3.14
CA GLN A 22 2.62 39.36 -3.87
C GLN A 22 3.20 38.04 -4.38
N LEU A 23 2.84 36.97 -3.70
CA LEU A 23 3.21 35.63 -4.11
C LEU A 23 2.69 35.42 -5.53
N ASN A 24 3.61 35.18 -6.47
CA ASN A 24 3.24 34.86 -7.85
C ASN A 24 2.62 33.46 -7.86
N LEU A 25 1.28 33.41 -7.83
CA LEU A 25 0.52 32.16 -7.77
C LEU A 25 0.82 31.23 -8.95
N ILE A 26 1.09 31.77 -10.13
CA ILE A 26 1.37 30.99 -11.34
C ILE A 26 2.63 30.11 -11.16
N PRO A 27 3.81 30.67 -10.84
CA PRO A 27 4.99 29.86 -10.47
C PRO A 27 4.78 28.92 -9.29
N LEU A 28 4.01 29.32 -8.28
CA LEU A 28 3.78 28.49 -7.09
C LEU A 28 2.97 27.24 -7.42
N ILE A 29 1.89 27.38 -8.20
CA ILE A 29 1.07 26.27 -8.65
C ILE A 29 1.89 25.31 -9.50
N ASP A 30 2.79 25.82 -10.36
CA ASP A 30 3.63 24.99 -11.22
C ASP A 30 4.59 24.10 -10.41
N ILE A 31 5.32 24.68 -9.47
CA ILE A 31 6.25 23.92 -8.59
C ILE A 31 5.49 22.90 -7.75
N LEU A 32 4.34 23.27 -7.18
CA LEU A 32 3.52 22.35 -6.39
C LEU A 32 2.96 21.20 -7.26
N SER A 33 2.56 21.48 -8.49
CA SER A 33 2.02 20.46 -9.40
C SER A 33 3.09 19.44 -9.80
N VAL A 34 4.31 19.90 -10.06
CA VAL A 34 5.45 19.02 -10.30
C VAL A 34 5.73 18.14 -9.07
N MET A 35 5.76 18.73 -7.87
CA MET A 35 5.95 17.97 -6.62
C MET A 35 4.86 16.91 -6.40
N VAL A 36 3.59 17.24 -6.65
CA VAL A 36 2.47 16.30 -6.50
C VAL A 36 2.55 15.18 -7.54
N ALA A 37 2.91 15.47 -8.78
CA ALA A 37 3.11 14.44 -9.81
C ALA A 37 4.25 13.48 -9.41
N PHE A 38 5.38 14.01 -8.95
CA PHE A 38 6.49 13.19 -8.42
C PHE A 38 6.07 12.36 -7.21
N LEU A 39 5.34 12.95 -6.26
CA LEU A 39 4.83 12.24 -5.09
C LEU A 39 3.85 11.13 -5.47
N LEU A 40 2.97 11.36 -6.44
CA LEU A 40 2.03 10.34 -6.93
C LEU A 40 2.77 9.17 -7.60
N VAL A 41 3.72 9.45 -8.50
CA VAL A 41 4.52 8.42 -9.17
C VAL A 41 5.29 7.58 -8.15
N TYR A 42 5.97 8.24 -7.20
CA TYR A 42 6.76 7.55 -6.19
C TYR A 42 5.90 6.82 -5.14
N SER A 43 4.73 7.36 -4.81
CA SER A 43 3.77 6.71 -3.90
C SER A 43 3.11 5.49 -4.50
N THR A 44 3.02 5.37 -5.83
CA THR A 44 2.45 4.18 -6.48
C THR A 44 3.47 3.05 -6.68
N GLU A 45 4.76 3.36 -6.79
CA GLU A 45 5.82 2.35 -6.98
C GLU A 45 6.28 1.71 -5.67
N VAL A 46 6.17 2.44 -4.56
CA VAL A 46 6.55 1.94 -3.25
C VAL A 46 5.27 1.65 -2.45
N GLU A 47 4.66 0.48 -2.66
CA GLU A 47 3.91 -0.16 -1.57
C GLU A 47 4.93 -0.34 -0.44
N VAL A 48 4.98 0.61 0.48
CA VAL A 48 5.74 0.49 1.71
C VAL A 48 5.07 -0.63 2.49
N ILE A 49 5.49 -1.87 2.22
CA ILE A 49 5.42 -2.95 3.20
C ILE A 49 6.00 -2.30 4.44
N GLN A 50 5.16 -2.06 5.44
CA GLN A 50 5.61 -1.41 6.66
C GLN A 50 6.73 -2.26 7.23
N ASN A 51 7.97 -1.85 6.93
CA ASN A 51 9.16 -2.52 7.40
C ASN A 51 9.10 -2.41 8.92
N ALA A 52 8.65 -3.49 9.55
CA ALA A 52 8.76 -3.67 10.99
C ALA A 52 10.22 -3.36 11.33
N LYS A 53 10.44 -2.40 12.24
CA LYS A 53 11.72 -1.74 12.54
C LYS A 53 12.82 -2.68 13.13
N GLY A 54 12.88 -3.95 12.74
CA GLY A 54 13.81 -4.93 13.27
C GLY A 54 14.19 -6.06 12.31
N ILE A 55 13.92 -5.94 11.00
CA ILE A 55 14.30 -6.98 10.02
C ILE A 55 15.09 -6.32 8.89
N GLU A 56 16.38 -6.64 8.77
CA GLU A 56 17.19 -6.34 7.59
C GLU A 56 16.84 -7.35 6.49
N ILE A 57 16.04 -6.92 5.52
CA ILE A 57 15.74 -7.73 4.34
C ILE A 57 16.89 -7.54 3.34
N PRO A 58 17.48 -8.62 2.78
CA PRO A 58 18.51 -8.50 1.76
C PRO A 58 17.97 -7.71 0.56
N GLN A 59 18.85 -6.97 -0.14
CA GLN A 59 18.46 -6.27 -1.35
C GLN A 59 17.96 -7.27 -2.40
N SER A 60 16.66 -7.24 -2.66
CA SER A 60 16.04 -8.05 -3.68
C SER A 60 16.38 -7.48 -5.05
N ILE A 61 17.06 -8.26 -5.88
CA ILE A 61 17.27 -8.03 -7.33
C ILE A 61 16.09 -8.52 -8.18
N ALA A 62 14.99 -8.96 -7.55
CA ALA A 62 13.83 -9.43 -8.27
C ALA A 62 13.01 -8.24 -8.79
N GLU A 63 13.02 -8.05 -10.11
CA GLU A 63 12.20 -7.04 -10.81
C GLU A 63 10.72 -7.45 -10.94
N THR A 64 10.40 -8.70 -10.63
CA THR A 64 9.04 -9.24 -10.75
C THR A 64 8.28 -9.05 -9.44
N ALA A 65 7.13 -8.38 -9.52
CA ALA A 65 6.22 -8.27 -8.38
C ALA A 65 5.83 -9.66 -7.85
N PRO A 66 5.74 -9.85 -6.52
CA PRO A 66 5.28 -11.10 -5.94
C PRO A 66 3.91 -11.46 -6.52
N LYS A 67 3.79 -12.66 -7.09
CA LYS A 67 2.49 -13.12 -7.57
C LYS A 67 1.54 -13.24 -6.39
N GLN A 68 0.36 -12.63 -6.49
CA GLN A 68 -0.68 -12.75 -5.48
C GLN A 68 -1.20 -14.18 -5.45
N SER A 69 -0.79 -14.95 -4.44
CA SER A 69 -1.24 -16.33 -4.24
C SER A 69 -2.16 -16.45 -3.03
N VAL A 70 -3.04 -17.44 -3.06
CA VAL A 70 -3.83 -17.80 -1.88
C VAL A 70 -3.03 -18.67 -0.97
N VAL A 71 -2.75 -18.18 0.24
CA VAL A 71 -2.06 -18.98 1.24
C VAL A 71 -3.09 -19.82 2.00
N VAL A 72 -2.96 -21.14 1.85
CA VAL A 72 -3.67 -22.15 2.64
C VAL A 72 -2.69 -22.70 3.65
N MET A 73 -2.95 -22.47 4.93
CA MET A 73 -2.10 -22.94 6.02
C MET A 73 -2.78 -24.08 6.77
N ILE A 74 -2.08 -25.21 6.89
CA ILE A 74 -2.54 -26.40 7.60
C ILE A 74 -1.64 -26.59 8.81
N THR A 75 -2.19 -26.32 9.99
CA THR A 75 -1.55 -26.65 11.27
C THR A 75 -2.01 -28.04 11.72
N LYS A 76 -1.44 -28.55 12.82
CA LYS A 76 -1.83 -29.87 13.37
C LYS A 76 -3.31 -29.98 13.70
N THR A 77 -3.94 -28.87 14.06
CA THR A 77 -5.31 -28.82 14.56
C THR A 77 -6.26 -28.10 13.61
N ASP A 78 -5.76 -27.15 12.82
CA ASP A 78 -6.58 -26.13 12.17
C ASP A 78 -6.17 -25.88 10.71
N LEU A 79 -7.16 -25.52 9.90
CA LEU A 79 -7.02 -25.10 8.52
C LEU A 79 -7.35 -23.61 8.39
N PHE A 80 -6.41 -22.84 7.85
CA PHE A 80 -6.56 -21.41 7.61
C PHE A 80 -6.45 -21.08 6.11
N VAL A 81 -7.20 -20.07 5.68
CA VAL A 81 -7.08 -19.46 4.35
C VAL A 81 -6.93 -17.96 4.54
N GLN A 82 -5.83 -17.37 4.07
CA GLN A 82 -5.55 -15.94 4.26
C GLN A 82 -5.65 -15.48 5.74
N GLY A 83 -5.30 -16.35 6.68
CA GLY A 83 -5.40 -16.09 8.12
C GLY A 83 -6.78 -16.27 8.74
N GLU A 84 -7.82 -16.56 7.95
CA GLU A 84 -9.16 -16.90 8.45
C GLU A 84 -9.23 -18.40 8.79
N LEU A 85 -9.75 -18.74 9.97
CA LEU A 85 -10.01 -20.13 10.36
C LEU A 85 -11.19 -20.69 9.56
N ILE A 86 -10.94 -21.75 8.80
CA ILE A 86 -11.93 -22.36 7.91
C ILE A 86 -12.54 -23.62 8.51
N ALA A 87 -11.71 -24.49 9.09
CA ALA A 87 -12.13 -25.75 9.68
C ALA A 87 -11.04 -26.32 10.58
N THR A 88 -11.39 -27.27 11.45
CA THR A 88 -10.39 -28.06 12.18
C THR A 88 -10.01 -29.33 11.40
N VAL A 89 -8.78 -29.81 11.59
CA VAL A 89 -8.28 -31.03 10.96
C VAL A 89 -9.12 -32.25 11.37
N ASP A 90 -9.61 -32.29 12.61
CA ASP A 90 -10.52 -33.35 13.06
C ASP A 90 -11.87 -33.35 12.32
N GLN A 91 -12.44 -32.18 12.05
CA GLN A 91 -13.67 -32.06 11.25
C GLN A 91 -13.45 -32.52 9.80
N ILE A 92 -12.27 -32.23 9.24
CA ILE A 92 -11.90 -32.67 7.89
C ILE A 92 -11.70 -34.19 7.86
N ARG A 93 -11.01 -34.76 8.86
CA ARG A 93 -10.71 -36.20 8.94
C ARG A 93 -11.95 -37.05 9.19
N THR A 94 -12.91 -36.54 9.96
CA THR A 94 -14.18 -37.23 10.26
C THR A 94 -15.23 -37.03 9.18
N GLY A 95 -15.02 -36.08 8.26
CA GLY A 95 -15.90 -35.84 7.13
C GLY A 95 -16.00 -37.04 6.19
N THR A 96 -17.21 -37.44 5.84
CA THR A 96 -17.48 -38.56 4.91
C THR A 96 -17.34 -38.14 3.44
N THR A 97 -17.14 -36.85 3.18
CA THR A 97 -17.11 -36.28 1.83
C THR A 97 -15.67 -35.99 1.40
N ARG A 98 -15.39 -36.20 0.11
CA ARG A 98 -14.06 -35.95 -0.48
C ARG A 98 -13.68 -34.47 -0.51
N PHE A 99 -14.65 -33.57 -0.35
CA PHE A 99 -14.47 -32.13 -0.50
C PHE A 99 -14.73 -31.42 0.83
N VAL A 100 -13.78 -30.57 1.23
CA VAL A 100 -13.96 -29.65 2.35
C VAL A 100 -14.73 -28.44 1.83
N GLU A 101 -16.05 -28.47 1.96
CA GLU A 101 -16.94 -27.40 1.48
C GLU A 101 -16.58 -26.00 1.99
N PRO A 102 -16.23 -25.80 3.28
CA PRO A 102 -15.78 -24.51 3.78
C PRO A 102 -14.54 -23.98 3.06
N LEU A 103 -13.59 -24.87 2.72
CA LEU A 103 -12.37 -24.50 1.98
C LEU A 103 -12.71 -24.08 0.54
N ARG A 104 -13.59 -24.81 -0.13
CA ARG A 104 -14.04 -24.46 -1.48
C ARG A 104 -14.70 -23.08 -1.52
N ALA A 105 -15.54 -22.78 -0.53
CA ALA A 105 -16.16 -21.47 -0.41
C ALA A 105 -15.11 -20.37 -0.18
N ALA A 106 -14.13 -20.61 0.71
CA ALA A 106 -13.06 -19.66 0.99
C ALA A 106 -12.17 -19.37 -0.23
N LEU A 107 -11.81 -20.40 -1.02
CA LEU A 107 -10.98 -20.24 -2.22
C LEU A 107 -11.66 -19.45 -3.34
N LYS A 108 -12.99 -19.44 -3.39
CA LYS A 108 -13.77 -18.64 -4.35
C LYS A 108 -13.88 -17.16 -3.98
N ARG A 109 -13.53 -16.78 -2.74
CA ARG A 109 -13.64 -15.38 -2.30
C ARG A 109 -12.57 -14.50 -2.98
N PRO A 110 -12.92 -13.24 -3.32
CA PRO A 110 -11.95 -12.27 -3.80
C PRO A 110 -10.87 -11.97 -2.74
N MET A 111 -9.63 -11.75 -3.17
CA MET A 111 -8.54 -11.31 -2.28
C MET A 111 -8.72 -9.86 -1.82
N LEU A 112 -9.41 -9.05 -2.62
CA LEU A 112 -9.63 -7.63 -2.38
C LEU A 112 -11.13 -7.36 -2.36
N VAL A 113 -11.59 -6.67 -1.30
CA VAL A 113 -12.98 -6.25 -1.17
C VAL A 113 -13.32 -5.30 -2.32
N GLY A 114 -14.37 -5.60 -3.08
CA GLY A 114 -14.85 -4.75 -4.19
C GLY A 114 -14.34 -5.12 -5.59
N LYS A 115 -13.55 -6.18 -5.74
CA LYS A 115 -13.16 -6.71 -7.06
C LYS A 115 -14.03 -7.90 -7.45
N GLU A 116 -14.74 -7.80 -8.56
CA GLU A 116 -15.39 -8.96 -9.19
C GLU A 116 -14.30 -9.90 -9.72
N VAL A 117 -14.39 -11.18 -9.36
CA VAL A 117 -13.44 -12.20 -9.79
C VAL A 117 -14.11 -13.03 -10.85
N SER A 118 -13.55 -13.06 -12.07
CA SER A 118 -14.07 -13.91 -13.13
C SER A 118 -13.68 -15.38 -12.88
N GLU A 119 -14.41 -16.32 -13.46
CA GLU A 119 -14.05 -17.75 -13.38
C GLU A 119 -12.66 -18.05 -13.95
N ARG A 120 -12.20 -17.24 -14.92
CA ARG A 120 -10.85 -17.34 -15.49
C ARG A 120 -9.79 -16.92 -14.48
N ASP A 121 -10.06 -15.89 -13.69
CA ASP A 121 -9.16 -15.43 -12.63
C ASP A 121 -9.06 -16.46 -11.51
N ILE A 122 -10.15 -17.17 -11.18
CA ILE A 122 -10.13 -18.27 -10.22
C ILE A 122 -9.30 -19.44 -10.76
N ALA A 123 -9.45 -19.78 -12.05
CA ALA A 123 -8.75 -20.91 -12.66
C ALA A 123 -7.22 -20.68 -12.80
N GLN A 124 -6.80 -19.42 -13.00
CA GLN A 124 -5.38 -19.05 -13.12
C GLN A 124 -4.74 -18.71 -11.76
N ARG A 125 -5.50 -18.79 -10.66
CA ARG A 125 -5.06 -18.39 -9.34
C ARG A 125 -4.02 -19.36 -8.78
N GLU A 126 -2.88 -18.83 -8.39
CA GLU A 126 -1.86 -19.60 -7.68
C GLU A 126 -2.29 -19.83 -6.23
N ILE A 127 -2.13 -21.07 -5.76
CA ILE A 127 -2.43 -21.47 -4.38
C ILE A 127 -1.13 -21.94 -3.74
N THR A 128 -0.72 -21.28 -2.67
CA THR A 128 0.43 -21.65 -1.85
C THR A 128 -0.06 -22.45 -0.65
N ILE A 129 0.37 -23.70 -0.53
CA ILE A 129 0.01 -24.57 0.59
C ILE A 129 1.19 -24.62 1.55
N LEU A 130 0.97 -24.18 2.79
CA LEU A 130 1.92 -24.27 3.89
C LEU A 130 1.39 -25.28 4.90
N ALA A 131 2.10 -26.38 5.12
CA ALA A 131 1.69 -27.41 6.07
C ALA A 131 2.77 -27.63 7.13
N ASP A 132 2.36 -27.97 8.35
CA ASP A 132 3.27 -28.42 9.40
C ASP A 132 4.05 -29.66 8.91
N LYS A 133 5.35 -29.70 9.18
CA LYS A 133 6.23 -30.80 8.75
C LYS A 133 5.84 -32.15 9.36
N SER A 134 5.20 -32.13 10.53
CA SER A 134 4.86 -33.31 11.32
C SER A 134 3.39 -33.73 11.20
N LEU A 135 2.71 -33.22 10.16
CA LEU A 135 1.32 -33.52 9.83
C LEU A 135 1.18 -34.85 9.09
#